data_AF-A0A930YNI7-F1
#
_entry.id   AF-A0A930YNI7-F1
#
_cell.length_a   1.000
_cell.length_b   1.000
_cell.length_c   1.000
_cell.angle_alpha   90.00
_cell.angle_beta   90.00
_cell.angle_gamma   90.00
#
_symmetry.space_group_name_H-M   'P 1'
#
loop_
_entity.id
_entity.type
_entity.pdbx_description
1 polymer ?
#
loop_
_entity_poly.entity_id
_entity_poly.type
_entity_poly.pdbx_seq_one_letter_code
_entity_poly.pdbx_strand_id
1 'polypeptide(L)' 'MCSPVRCRTCGKITWSGCGDHVDEIKAMVPDELWCPGHDNDEPATNLFV' A
#
# COMPACT_ATOMS: atom_id res chain seq x y z
N MET A 1 -8.21 4.50 10.39
CA MET A 1 -9.25 4.76 9.38
C MET A 1 -8.71 4.22 8.07
N CYS A 2 -9.24 3.08 7.60
CA CYS A 2 -8.71 2.41 6.41
C CYS A 2 -8.90 3.31 5.20
N SER A 3 -7.83 3.64 4.50
CA SER A 3 -7.91 4.43 3.28
C SER A 3 -7.23 3.68 2.14
N PRO A 4 -7.89 3.54 0.98
CA PRO A 4 -7.25 2.97 -0.18
C PRO A 4 -6.25 3.99 -0.74
N VAL A 5 -5.00 3.58 -0.86
CA VAL A 5 -3.89 4.40 -1.36
C VAL A 5 -3.32 3.72 -2.59
N ARG A 6 -3.00 4.46 -3.65
CA ARG A 6 -2.36 3.86 -4.82
C ARG A 6 -0.86 3.80 -4.61
N CYS A 7 -0.28 2.61 -4.80
CA CYS A 7 1.16 2.45 -4.81
C CYS A 7 1.75 3.19 -6.01
N ARG A 8 2.76 4.03 -5.77
CA ARG A 8 3.43 4.78 -6.85
C ARG A 8 4.36 3.91 -7.69
N THR A 9 4.78 2.76 -7.17
CA THR A 9 5.72 1.84 -7.80
C THR A 9 5.04 0.92 -8.80
N CYS A 10 3.93 0.28 -8.41
CA CYS A 10 3.23 -0.68 -9.27
C CYS A 10 1.84 -0.22 -9.72
N GLY A 11 1.35 0.93 -9.24
CA GLY A 11 0.03 1.45 -9.59
C GLY A 11 -1.15 0.70 -8.96
N LYS A 12 -0.89 -0.39 -8.22
CA LYS A 12 -1.91 -1.18 -7.50
C LYS A 12 -2.44 -0.47 -6.27
N ILE A 13 -3.55 -0.96 -5.75
CA ILE A 13 -4.20 -0.41 -4.57
C ILE A 13 -3.57 -1.07 -3.35
N THR A 14 -3.11 -0.24 -2.42
CA THR A 14 -2.68 -0.64 -1.08
C THR A 14 -3.58 0.04 -0.06
N TRP A 15 -3.51 -0.42 1.18
CA TRP A 15 -4.34 0.08 2.26
C TRP A 15 -3.44 0.55 3.39
N SER A 16 -3.66 1.79 3.86
CA SER A 16 -2.89 2.37 4.95
C SER A 16 -3.80 2.75 6.11
N GLY A 17 -3.30 2.58 7.34
CA GLY A 17 -4.05 2.86 8.56
C GLY A 17 -5.17 1.86 8.85
N CYS A 18 -4.99 0.63 8.36
CA CYS A 18 -5.92 -0.47 8.57
C CYS A 18 -5.41 -1.36 9.71
N GLY A 19 -6.28 -1.57 10.71
CA GLY A 19 -6.05 -2.52 11.81
C GLY A 19 -6.73 -3.83 11.49
N ASP A 20 -7.49 -4.38 12.44
CA ASP A 20 -8.17 -5.68 12.31
C ASP A 20 -9.16 -5.79 11.14
N HIS A 21 -9.73 -4.69 10.63
CA HIS A 21 -10.64 -4.75 9.48
C HIS A 21 -9.93 -5.04 8.14
N VAL A 22 -8.59 -5.07 8.11
CA VAL A 22 -7.86 -5.27 6.86
C VAL A 22 -8.11 -6.68 6.31
N ASP A 23 -8.38 -7.65 7.19
CA ASP A 23 -8.71 -9.02 6.82
C ASP A 23 -10.08 -9.13 6.11
N GLU A 24 -11.08 -8.36 6.55
CA GLU A 24 -12.37 -8.28 5.83
C GLU A 24 -12.21 -7.68 4.44
N ILE A 25 -11.43 -6.60 4.32
CA ILE A 25 -11.12 -5.98 3.03
C ILE A 25 -10.34 -6.97 2.14
N LYS A 26 -9.40 -7.72 2.71
CA LYS A 26 -8.61 -8.71 1.98
C LYS A 26 -9.46 -9.89 1.51
N ALA A 27 -10.53 -10.24 2.24
CA ALA A 27 -11.50 -11.24 1.78
C ALA A 27 -12.41 -10.71 0.65
N MET A 28 -12.67 -9.40 0.60
CA MET A 28 -13.50 -8.78 -0.44
C MET A 28 -12.71 -8.36 -1.69
N VAL A 29 -11.42 -8.06 -1.54
CA VAL A 29 -10.56 -7.56 -2.61
C VAL A 29 -9.54 -8.65 -3.01
N PRO A 30 -9.57 -9.14 -4.26
CA PRO A 30 -8.63 -10.16 -4.71
C PRO A 30 -7.18 -9.66 -4.66
N ASP A 31 -6.26 -10.58 -4.31
CA ASP A 31 -4.82 -10.32 -4.15
C ASP A 31 -4.16 -9.71 -5.41
N GLU A 32 -4.75 -9.89 -6.60
CA GLU A 32 -4.29 -9.26 -7.85
C GLU A 32 -4.30 -7.73 -7.81
N LEU A 33 -5.24 -7.15 -7.05
CA LEU A 33 -5.37 -5.72 -6.85
C LEU A 33 -4.47 -5.20 -5.71
N TRP A 34 -3.94 -6.09 -4.87
CA TRP A 34 -3.07 -5.73 -3.76
C TRP A 34 -1.64 -5.46 -4.24
N CYS A 35 -1.06 -4.41 -3.68
CA CYS A 35 0.38 -4.20 -3.79
C CYS A 35 1.10 -5.33 -3.03
N PRO A 36 1.96 -6.14 -3.67
CA PRO A 36 2.64 -7.28 -3.03
C PRO A 36 3.72 -6.86 -2.01
N GLY A 37 3.83 -5.56 -1.71
CA GLY A 37 4.99 -4.99 -1.04
C GLY A 37 6.16 -4.90 -2.01
N HIS A 38 6.81 -3.75 -2.04
CA HIS A 38 8.04 -3.56 -2.79
C HIS A 38 9.03 -2.93 -1.83
N ASP A 39 10.24 -3.48 -1.73
CA ASP A 39 11.36 -2.93 -0.94
C ASP A 39 11.85 -1.54 -1.41
N ASN A 40 11.23 -0.97 -2.44
CA ASN A 40 11.63 0.32 -3.01
C ASN A 40 10.90 1.50 -2.34
N ASP A 41 10.84 1.50 -1.01
CA ASP A 41 10.71 2.73 -0.24
C ASP A 41 12.12 3.11 0.21
N GLU A 42 13.02 3.36 -0.75
CA GLU A 42 14.09 4.29 -0.46
C GLU A 42 13.40 5.66 -0.40
N PRO A 43 13.25 6.28 0.78
CA PRO A 43 12.96 7.70 0.79
C PRO A 43 14.11 8.31 0.00
N ALA A 44 13.80 8.90 -1.15
CA ALA A 44 14.71 9.78 -1.86
C ALA A 44 15.07 10.91 -0.89
N THR A 45 16.02 10.62 0.00
CA THR A 45 16.70 11.56 0.88
C THR A 45 17.67 12.28 -0.04
N ASN A 46 17.10 13.10 -0.93
CA ASN A 46 17.84 14.04 -1.73
C ASN A 46 17.28 15.43 -1.47
N LEU A 47 17.52 15.91 -0.24
CA LEU A 47 17.61 17.33 0.14
C LEU A 47 18.10 17.35 1.60
N PHE A 48 19.25 17.88 2.00
CA PHE A 48 19.89 19.11 1.54
C PHE A 48 21.42 18.96 1.57
N VAL A 49 22.06 19.39 0.49
CA VAL A 49 23.48 19.82 0.44
C VAL A 49 23.68 21.12 1.22
#